data_AF-A0AAW4KYQ0-F1
#
_entry.id   AF-A0AAW4KYQ0-F1
#
_cell.length_a   1.000
_cell.length_b   1.000
_cell.length_c   1.000
_cell.angle_alpha   90.00
_cell.angle_beta   90.00
_cell.angle_gamma   90.00
#
_symmetry.space_group_name_H-M   'P 1'
#
loop_
_entity.id
_entity.type
_entity.pdbx_description
1 polymer ?
#
loop_
_entity_poly.entity_id
_entity_poly.type
_entity_poly.pdbx_seq_one_letter_code
_entity_poly.pdbx_strand_id
1 'polypeptide(L)'
;QIGAQTLTESYMWGATPYDQLLCRIDFKGMRYDGLYTAPGTDKSLSFPGSLGGMNWGSISTDPVHGFIFVNDMRLGLWIQMVPSQNKAQ
;
A
#
# COMPACT_ATOMS: atom_id res chain seq x y z
N GLN A 1 7.08 8.30 -7.87
CA GLN A 1 6.31 8.53 -6.63
C GLN A 1 7.30 8.69 -5.49
N ILE A 2 7.16 9.72 -4.65
CA ILE A 2 8.09 9.98 -3.53
C ILE A 2 7.85 8.91 -2.46
N GLY A 3 8.90 8.27 -1.94
CA GLY A 3 8.80 7.37 -0.79
C GLY A 3 8.09 6.03 -1.02
N ALA A 4 7.61 5.74 -2.23
CA ALA A 4 6.95 4.47 -2.58
C ALA A 4 7.94 3.46 -3.18
N GLN A 5 8.97 3.12 -2.41
CA GLN A 5 9.89 2.04 -2.78
C GLN A 5 9.14 0.71 -2.77
N THR A 6 9.61 -0.25 -3.57
CA THR A 6 9.07 -1.61 -3.56
C THR A 6 9.21 -2.19 -2.15
N LEU A 7 8.08 -2.54 -1.54
CA LEU A 7 8.06 -3.20 -0.25
C LEU A 7 8.76 -4.56 -0.31
N THR A 8 9.39 -4.90 0.80
CA THR A 8 10.03 -6.19 1.07
C THR A 8 9.65 -6.63 2.48
N GLU A 9 9.96 -7.87 2.82
CA GLU A 9 9.64 -8.47 4.12
C GLU A 9 10.23 -7.72 5.32
N SER A 10 11.32 -6.95 5.13
CA SER A 10 11.94 -6.15 6.19
C SER A 10 11.13 -4.90 6.55
N TYR A 11 10.21 -4.46 5.69
CA TYR A 11 9.34 -3.31 5.96
C TYR A 11 8.09 -3.67 6.77
N MET A 12 7.85 -4.96 7.02
CA MET A 12 6.69 -5.40 7.79
C MET A 12 6.86 -5.02 9.27
N TRP A 13 5.80 -4.45 9.84
CA TRP A 13 5.79 -3.86 11.17
C TRP A 13 4.63 -4.42 12.00
N GLY A 14 4.76 -4.38 13.32
CA GLY A 14 3.70 -4.70 14.25
C GLY A 14 3.95 -4.07 15.62
N ALA A 15 2.90 -3.89 16.42
CA ALA A 15 3.01 -3.34 17.78
C ALA A 15 3.79 -4.28 18.71
N THR A 16 3.67 -5.60 18.49
CA THR A 16 4.43 -6.65 19.17
C THR A 16 5.25 -7.48 18.18
N PRO A 17 6.22 -8.29 18.66
CA PRO A 17 6.94 -9.24 17.80
C PRO A 17 6.02 -10.26 17.12
N TYR A 18 4.91 -10.65 17.76
CA TYR A 18 3.92 -11.55 17.16
C TYR A 18 3.16 -10.87 16.02
N ASP A 19 2.77 -9.61 16.19
CA ASP A 19 2.10 -8.84 15.14
C ASP A 19 3.02 -8.64 13.93
N GLN A 20 4.30 -8.35 14.18
CA GLN A 20 5.28 -8.20 13.10
C GLN A 20 5.46 -9.53 12.33
N LEU A 21 5.52 -10.66 13.04
CA LEU A 21 5.60 -11.98 12.42
C LEU A 21 4.36 -12.26 11.55
N LEU A 22 3.16 -12.04 12.08
CA LEU A 22 1.91 -12.24 11.36
C LEU A 22 1.81 -11.32 10.14
N CYS A 23 2.14 -10.04 10.28
CA CYS A 23 2.20 -9.10 9.16
C CYS A 23 3.16 -9.57 8.07
N ARG A 24 4.31 -10.13 8.44
CA ARG A 24 5.27 -10.71 7.48
C ARG A 24 4.74 -11.97 6.80
N ILE A 25 4.04 -12.84 7.52
CA ILE A 25 3.41 -14.03 6.96
C ILE A 25 2.34 -13.62 5.93
N ASP A 26 1.46 -12.68 6.30
CA ASP A 26 0.43 -12.15 5.40
C ASP A 26 1.04 -11.54 4.15
N PHE A 27 2.10 -10.73 4.29
CA PHE A 27 2.83 -10.15 3.17
C PHE A 27 3.37 -11.21 2.20
N LYS A 28 3.99 -12.28 2.71
CA LYS A 28 4.47 -13.39 1.86
C LYS A 28 3.34 -14.18 1.21
N GLY A 29 2.15 -14.18 1.80
CA GLY A 29 0.97 -14.85 1.26
C GLY A 29 0.29 -14.09 0.12
N MET A 30 0.74 -12.87 -0.20
CA MET A 30 0.19 -12.03 -1.26
C MET A 30 1.16 -11.92 -2.42
N ARG A 31 0.63 -11.83 -3.64
CA ARG A 31 1.44 -11.46 -4.81
C ARG A 31 1.74 -9.98 -4.77
N TYR A 32 3.02 -9.63 -4.92
CA TYR A 32 3.47 -8.24 -4.98
C TYR A 32 4.67 -8.13 -5.93
N ASP A 33 4.38 -7.68 -7.15
CA ASP A 33 5.34 -7.48 -8.24
C ASP A 33 5.85 -6.02 -8.29
N GLY A 34 5.46 -5.20 -7.31
CA GLY A 34 5.74 -3.77 -7.22
C GLY A 34 4.53 -2.88 -7.54
N LEU A 35 4.78 -1.65 -7.98
CA LEU A 35 3.76 -0.60 -8.17
C LEU A 35 2.58 -1.03 -9.08
N TYR A 36 2.85 -1.89 -10.07
CA TYR A 36 1.86 -2.33 -11.06
C TYR A 36 1.42 -3.79 -10.86
N THR A 37 1.42 -4.27 -9.61
CA THR A 37 0.85 -5.58 -9.28
C THR A 37 -0.63 -5.60 -9.67
N ALA A 38 -0.96 -6.32 -10.73
CA ALA A 38 -2.33 -6.40 -11.23
C ALA A 38 -3.24 -7.14 -10.23
N PRO A 39 -4.52 -6.77 -10.09
CA PRO A 39 -5.50 -7.58 -9.36
C PRO A 39 -5.65 -8.98 -9.96
N GLY A 40 -5.88 -9.98 -9.11
CA GLY A 40 -6.02 -11.38 -9.49
C GLY A 40 -7.11 -12.08 -8.66
N THR A 41 -7.40 -13.34 -8.96
CA THR A 41 -8.24 -14.18 -8.07
C THR A 41 -7.47 -14.61 -6.82
N ASP A 42 -6.15 -14.53 -6.85
CA ASP A 42 -5.23 -14.54 -5.72
C ASP A 42 -5.20 -13.17 -5.02
N LYS A 43 -4.76 -13.15 -3.75
CA LYS A 43 -4.55 -11.87 -3.04
C LYS A 43 -3.36 -11.16 -3.63
N SER A 44 -3.59 -9.96 -4.14
CA SER A 44 -2.57 -9.07 -4.68
C SER A 44 -2.40 -7.86 -3.78
N LEU A 45 -1.18 -7.38 -3.61
CA LEU A 45 -0.89 -6.16 -2.85
C LEU A 45 -0.74 -4.96 -3.79
N SER A 46 -1.47 -3.90 -3.51
CA SER A 46 -1.30 -2.58 -4.13
C SER A 46 -0.60 -1.65 -3.14
N PHE A 47 0.57 -1.15 -3.52
CA PHE A 47 1.31 -0.18 -2.70
C PHE A 47 1.91 0.97 -3.55
N PRO A 48 1.55 2.22 -3.22
CA PRO A 48 0.49 2.60 -2.29
C PRO A 48 -0.88 2.17 -2.82
N GLY A 49 -1.76 1.78 -1.91
CA GLY A 49 -3.14 1.43 -2.26
C GLY A 49 -3.93 2.67 -2.66
N SER A 50 -5.19 2.50 -3.08
CA SER A 50 -6.07 3.60 -3.45
C SER A 50 -6.31 4.64 -2.35
N LEU A 51 -6.06 4.28 -1.08
CA LEU A 51 -6.13 5.18 0.08
C LEU A 51 -4.75 5.69 0.55
N GLY A 52 -3.68 5.28 -0.11
CA GLY A 52 -2.30 5.70 0.19
C GLY A 52 -1.80 6.81 -0.74
N GLY A 53 -0.57 7.25 -0.50
CA GLY A 53 0.07 8.36 -1.18
C GLY A 53 -0.42 9.72 -0.69
N MET A 54 -0.36 10.71 -1.57
CA MET A 54 -0.81 12.07 -1.30
C MET A 54 -2.33 12.13 -1.49
N ASN A 55 -3.08 11.92 -0.41
CA ASN A 55 -4.55 11.92 -0.40
C ASN A 55 -5.10 13.36 -0.19
N TRP A 56 -6.31 13.53 0.36
CA TRP A 56 -7.02 14.81 0.59
C TRP A 56 -6.36 15.74 1.65
N GLY A 57 -5.05 15.96 1.55
CA GLY A 57 -4.30 16.94 2.34
C GLY A 57 -3.97 18.19 1.53
N SER A 58 -3.87 19.33 2.20
CA SER A 58 -3.24 20.52 1.62
C SER A 58 -1.71 20.45 1.77
N ILE A 59 -1.03 21.32 1.05
CA ILE A 59 0.40 21.61 1.16
C ILE A 59 0.58 22.94 1.88
N SER A 60 1.62 23.06 2.71
CA SER A 60 2.09 24.37 3.20
C SER A 60 3.52 24.63 2.75
N THR A 61 3.83 25.91 2.55
CA THR A 61 5.12 26.36 2.00
C THR A 61 5.78 27.37 2.94
N ASP A 62 7.05 27.17 3.26
CA ASP A 62 7.89 28.15 3.94
C ASP A 62 8.85 28.79 2.91
N PRO A 63 8.58 30.02 2.44
CA PRO A 63 9.39 30.67 1.43
C PRO A 63 10.73 31.21 1.96
N VAL A 64 10.90 31.33 3.30
CA VAL A 64 12.14 31.83 3.89
C VAL A 64 13.21 30.74 3.89
N HIS A 65 12.81 29.51 4.20
CA HIS A 65 13.71 28.35 4.25
C HIS A 65 13.62 27.44 3.02
N GLY A 66 12.65 27.68 2.14
CA GLY A 66 12.45 26.89 0.92
C GLY A 66 11.86 25.50 1.18
N PHE A 67 11.07 25.34 2.25
CA PHE A 67 10.46 24.06 2.61
C PHE A 67 9.02 23.93 2.14
N ILE A 68 8.66 22.67 1.91
CA ILE A 68 7.32 22.23 1.58
C ILE A 68 6.94 21.15 2.58
N PHE A 69 5.76 21.30 3.20
CA PHE A 69 5.20 20.30 4.09
C PHE A 69 3.96 19.69 3.44
N VAL A 70 3.98 18.36 3.28
CA VAL A 70 2.93 17.59 2.63
C VAL A 70 2.52 16.42 3.51
N ASN A 71 1.24 16.07 3.46
CA ASN A 71 0.74 14.83 4.05
C ASN A 71 0.90 13.68 3.04
N ASP A 72 1.63 12.64 3.43
CA ASP A 72 1.80 11.40 2.66
C ASP A 72 1.40 10.20 3.51
N MET A 73 0.50 9.36 2.99
CA MET A 73 0.01 8.16 3.68
C MET A 73 0.66 6.91 3.09
N ARG A 74 1.50 6.23 3.88
CA ARG A 74 2.14 4.96 3.46
C ARG A 74 1.27 3.76 3.77
N LEU A 75 0.15 3.65 3.05
CA LEU A 75 -0.83 2.60 3.23
C LEU A 75 -0.89 1.68 2.01
N GLY A 76 -0.67 0.38 2.23
CA GLY A 76 -0.94 -0.67 1.23
C GLY A 76 -2.35 -1.21 1.37
N LEU A 77 -2.96 -1.61 0.26
CA LEU A 77 -4.24 -2.31 0.25
C LEU A 77 -4.09 -3.63 -0.50
N TRP A 78 -4.63 -4.71 0.07
CA TRP A 78 -4.73 -5.97 -0.64
C TRP A 78 -6.06 -6.03 -1.38
N ILE A 79 -6.03 -6.64 -2.56
CA ILE A 79 -7.16 -6.75 -3.47
C ILE A 79 -7.25 -8.19 -3.95
N GLN A 80 -8.47 -8.72 -3.97
CA GLN A 80 -8.78 -10.04 -4.52
C GLN A 80 -10.04 -9.94 -5.38
N MET A 81 -9.95 -10.41 -6.61
CA MET A 81 -11.08 -10.50 -7.52
C MET A 81 -11.95 -11.69 -7.12
N VAL A 82 -13.24 -11.43 -6.94
CA VAL A 82 -14.25 -12.45 -6.72
C VAL A 82 -15.04 -12.62 -8.01
N PRO A 83 -15.23 -13.86 -8.51
CA PRO A 83 -16.05 -14.11 -9.69
C PRO A 83 -17.46 -13.53 -9.52
N SER A 84 -17.95 -12.86 -10.57
CA SER A 84 -19.33 -12.40 -10.60
C SER A 84 -20.30 -13.58 -10.50
N GLN A 85 -21.27 -13.49 -9.58
CA GLN A 85 -22.37 -14.47 -9.51
C GLN A 85 -23.43 -14.24 -10.57
N ASN A 86 -23.43 -13.08 -11.23
CA ASN A 86 -24.21 -12.86 -12.44
C ASN A 86 -23.55 -13.65 -13.57
N LYS A 87 -23.94 -14.92 -13.71
CA LYS A 87 -23.92 -15.60 -15.01
C LYS A 87 -24.83 -14.76 -15.90
N ALA A 88 -24.27 -14.04 -16.84
CA ALA A 88 -25.05 -13.23 -17.76
C ALA A 88 -26.19 -14.06 -18.39
N GLN A 89 -27.34 -13.43 -18.60
CA GLN A 89 -28.25 -13.81 -19.68
C GLN A 89 -27.48 -13.85 -21.01
#